data_AF-A0A352VHL8-F1
#
_entry.id   AF-A0A352VHL8-F1
#
_cell.length_a   1.000
_cell.length_b   1.000
_cell.length_c   1.000
_cell.angle_alpha   90.00
_cell.angle_beta   90.00
_cell.angle_gamma   90.00
#
_symmetry.space_group_name_H-M   'P 1'
#
loop_
_entity.id
_entity.type
_entity.pdbx_description
1 polymer ?
#
loop_
_entity_poly.entity_id
_entity_poly.type
_entity_poly.pdbx_seq_one_letter_code
_entity_poly.pdbx_strand_id
1 'polypeptide(L)'
;MSPSPRWEGTPTDTEISVEVTNLVWNDITIYSAINSSKTRLGFVTTGTTGRFKIPRHHSHSSGLELIADPVGSRVVLKSGRINVGPGQAIRWTVHENAGISSLTIW
;
A
#
# COMPACT_ATOMS: atom_id res chain seq x y z
N MET A 1 -20.77 31.02 -2.47
CA MET A 1 -20.02 29.85 -2.94
C MET A 1 -18.80 29.69 -2.05
N SER A 2 -18.80 28.70 -1.16
CA SER A 2 -17.62 28.41 -0.31
C SER A 2 -16.60 27.59 -1.11
N PRO A 3 -15.30 27.85 -0.99
CA PRO A 3 -14.29 27.05 -1.66
C PRO A 3 -14.14 25.68 -0.97
N SER A 4 -14.14 24.62 -1.77
CA SER A 4 -13.75 23.27 -1.33
C SER A 4 -12.28 23.26 -0.89
N PRO A 5 -11.88 22.46 0.12
CA PRO A 5 -10.50 22.44 0.56
C PRO A 5 -9.61 21.83 -0.54
N ARG A 6 -8.66 22.64 -1.06
CA ARG A 6 -7.58 22.18 -1.93
C ARG A 6 -6.58 21.39 -1.10
N TRP A 7 -6.64 20.07 -1.17
CA TRP A 7 -5.54 19.19 -0.76
C TRP A 7 -4.45 19.07 -1.84
N GLU A 8 -4.31 20.07 -2.70
CA GLU A 8 -3.30 20.11 -3.76
C GLU A 8 -1.95 20.55 -3.16
N GLY A 9 -1.31 19.66 -2.41
CA GLY A 9 0.11 19.48 -2.71
C GLY A 9 0.16 18.93 -4.12
N THR A 10 0.80 19.61 -5.07
CA THR A 10 1.08 19.02 -6.38
C THR A 10 1.69 17.65 -6.08
N PRO A 11 1.08 16.53 -6.53
CA PRO A 11 1.81 15.27 -6.54
C PRO A 11 3.06 15.60 -7.34
N THR A 12 4.22 15.69 -6.68
CA THR A 12 5.45 15.61 -7.42
C THR A 12 5.32 14.28 -8.15
N ASP A 13 5.36 14.31 -9.48
CA ASP A 13 5.23 13.19 -10.44
C ASP A 13 6.23 12.03 -10.17
N THR A 14 6.91 12.10 -9.03
CA THR A 14 7.92 11.21 -8.51
C THR A 14 7.43 10.31 -7.36
N GLU A 15 6.21 10.48 -6.85
CA GLU A 15 5.71 9.69 -5.72
C GLU A 15 4.77 8.56 -6.17
N ILE A 16 4.86 7.42 -5.50
CA ILE A 16 3.94 6.28 -5.73
C ILE A 16 2.94 6.25 -4.59
N SER A 17 1.66 6.41 -4.92
CA SER A 17 0.57 6.38 -3.95
C SER A 17 0.06 4.96 -3.73
N VAL A 18 -0.27 4.59 -2.49
CA VAL A 18 -0.82 3.28 -2.15
C VAL A 18 -2.11 3.46 -1.38
N GLU A 19 -3.20 2.91 -1.90
CA GLU A 19 -4.49 2.79 -1.22
C GLU A 19 -4.70 1.33 -0.82
N VAL A 20 -4.91 1.06 0.47
CA VAL A 20 -5.09 -0.30 0.99
C VAL A 20 -6.42 -0.41 1.70
N THR A 21 -7.29 -1.31 1.25
CA THR A 21 -8.54 -1.65 1.93
C THR A 21 -8.34 -2.94 2.71
N ASN A 22 -8.57 -2.90 4.03
CA ASN A 22 -8.42 -4.04 4.91
C ASN A 22 -9.75 -4.79 5.10
N LEU A 23 -9.87 -5.98 4.53
CA LEU A 23 -11.00 -6.90 4.75
C LEU A 23 -10.58 -8.16 5.53
N VAL A 24 -9.43 -8.09 6.22
CA VAL A 24 -8.91 -9.09 7.17
C VAL A 24 -9.54 -8.84 8.55
N TRP A 25 -9.66 -9.89 9.38
CA TRP A 25 -10.28 -9.78 10.71
C TRP A 25 -9.49 -8.94 11.71
N ASN A 26 -8.21 -8.75 11.46
CA ASN A 26 -7.30 -8.01 12.31
C ASN A 26 -6.90 -6.70 11.64
N ASP A 27 -6.55 -5.71 12.46
CA ASP A 27 -5.85 -4.55 11.97
C ASP A 27 -4.51 -4.99 11.36
N ILE A 28 -4.09 -4.29 10.29
CA ILE A 28 -2.88 -4.65 9.53
C ILE A 28 -1.86 -3.53 9.56
N THR A 29 -0.60 -3.90 9.74
CA THR A 29 0.52 -2.99 9.43
C THR A 29 0.96 -3.21 8.00
N ILE A 30 1.04 -2.12 7.23
CA ILE A 30 1.45 -2.16 5.82
C ILE A 30 2.92 -1.82 5.71
N TYR A 31 3.61 -2.59 4.87
CA TYR A 31 5.00 -2.37 4.53
C TYR A 31 5.21 -2.42 3.02
N SER A 32 6.15 -1.61 2.54
CA SER A 32 6.80 -1.80 1.25
C SER A 32 8.07 -2.62 1.45
N ALA A 33 8.34 -3.61 0.61
CA ALA A 33 9.53 -4.43 0.66
C ALA A 33 10.22 -4.53 -0.70
N ILE A 34 11.55 -4.43 -0.70
CA ILE A 34 12.43 -4.71 -1.85
C ILE A 34 13.58 -5.55 -1.34
N ASN A 35 13.78 -6.71 -1.96
CA ASN A 35 14.78 -7.69 -1.51
C ASN A 35 14.59 -8.01 -0.01
N SER A 36 15.59 -7.71 0.83
CA SER A 36 15.56 -7.88 2.28
C SER A 36 15.18 -6.61 3.05
N SER A 37 15.00 -5.47 2.37
CA SER A 37 14.61 -4.20 2.99
C SER A 37 13.09 -4.11 3.12
N LYS A 38 12.59 -3.82 4.32
CA LYS A 38 11.17 -3.65 4.63
C LYS A 38 10.96 -2.30 5.33
N THR A 39 10.14 -1.44 4.75
CA THR A 39 9.82 -0.11 5.29
C THR A 39 8.34 -0.04 5.64
N ARG A 40 8.02 0.35 6.89
CA ARG A 40 6.65 0.52 7.36
C ARG A 40 6.01 1.73 6.71
N LEU A 41 4.87 1.53 6.06
CA LEU A 41 4.06 2.60 5.47
C LEU A 41 3.03 3.12 6.46
N GLY A 42 2.40 2.23 7.22
CA GLY A 42 1.42 2.63 8.23
C GLY A 42 0.54 1.49 8.70
N PHE A 43 -0.64 1.83 9.20
CA PHE A 43 -1.58 0.92 9.85
C PHE A 43 -2.97 1.11 9.24
N VAL A 44 -3.72 0.02 9.08
CA VAL A 44 -5.10 0.05 8.57
C VAL A 44 -5.99 -0.78 9.47
N THR A 45 -6.97 -0.12 10.09
CA THR A 45 -7.98 -0.77 10.92
C THR A 45 -8.86 -1.68 10.08
N THR A 46 -9.32 -2.80 10.64
CA THR A 46 -10.26 -3.71 9.97
C THR A 46 -11.48 -2.97 9.41
N GLY A 47 -11.85 -3.28 8.16
CA GLY A 47 -13.00 -2.68 7.47
C GLY A 47 -12.76 -1.26 6.94
N THR A 48 -11.53 -0.74 7.03
CA THR A 48 -11.21 0.63 6.59
C THR A 48 -10.21 0.66 5.43
N THR A 49 -10.04 1.85 4.86
CA THR A 49 -9.04 2.11 3.81
C THR A 49 -7.97 3.07 4.32
N GLY A 50 -6.70 2.67 4.21
CA GLY A 50 -5.55 3.52 4.48
C GLY A 50 -4.89 4.02 3.19
N ARG A 51 -4.26 5.19 3.26
CA ARG A 51 -3.51 5.77 2.14
C ARG A 51 -2.09 6.12 2.56
N PHE A 52 -1.13 5.73 1.74
CA PHE A 52 0.29 5.85 2.02
C PHE A 52 1.06 6.28 0.77
N LYS A 53 2.34 6.59 0.97
CA LYS A 53 3.30 6.84 -0.10
C LYS A 53 4.45 5.86 0.01
N ILE A 54 4.91 5.32 -1.12
CA ILE A 54 6.16 4.55 -1.16
C ILE A 54 7.32 5.52 -1.00
N PRO A 55 8.25 5.27 -0.06
CA PRO A 55 9.46 6.07 0.07
C PRO A 55 10.27 6.08 -1.23
N ARG A 56 10.87 7.23 -1.56
CA ARG A 56 11.59 7.43 -2.83
C ARG A 56 12.67 6.37 -3.11
N HIS A 57 13.38 5.92 -2.09
CA HIS A 57 14.41 4.87 -2.21
C HIS A 57 13.85 3.50 -2.67
N HIS A 58 12.54 3.29 -2.57
CA HIS A 58 11.84 2.10 -3.06
C HIS A 58 11.12 2.35 -4.41
N SER A 59 10.92 3.60 -4.81
CA SER A 59 10.09 3.95 -5.99
C SER A 59 10.72 3.64 -7.36
N HIS A 60 12.02 3.33 -7.41
CA HIS A 60 12.75 3.00 -8.65
C HIS A 60 13.18 1.54 -8.73
N SER A 61 12.78 0.70 -7.76
CA SER A 61 13.26 -0.67 -7.65
C SER A 61 12.31 -1.66 -8.31
N SER A 62 12.85 -2.52 -9.17
CA SER A 62 12.12 -3.68 -9.66
C SER A 62 11.84 -4.67 -8.51
N GLY A 63 10.67 -5.31 -8.55
CA GLY A 63 10.32 -6.33 -7.57
C GLY A 63 9.88 -5.79 -6.21
N LEU A 64 9.31 -4.58 -6.16
CA LEU A 64 8.58 -4.09 -4.99
C LEU A 64 7.49 -5.10 -4.59
N GLU A 65 7.30 -5.34 -3.31
CA GLU A 65 6.21 -6.14 -2.75
C GLU A 65 5.52 -5.32 -1.64
N LEU A 66 4.19 -5.34 -1.61
CA LEU A 66 3.43 -4.89 -0.45
C LEU A 66 3.19 -6.07 0.48
N ILE A 67 3.37 -5.82 1.77
CA ILE A 67 3.14 -6.79 2.83
C ILE A 67 2.13 -6.21 3.81
N ALA A 68 1.04 -6.94 4.04
CA ALA A 68 0.09 -6.69 5.11
C ALA A 68 0.37 -7.70 6.23
N ASP A 69 0.65 -7.17 7.41
CA ASP A 69 1.05 -7.91 8.60
C ASP A 69 -0.06 -7.76 9.66
N PRO A 70 -0.97 -8.75 9.79
CA PRO A 70 -2.09 -8.66 10.71
C PRO A 70 -1.62 -8.76 12.17
N VAL A 71 -2.11 -7.85 13.02
CA VAL A 71 -1.75 -7.81 14.44
C VAL A 71 -2.16 -9.11 15.13
N GLY A 72 -1.18 -9.79 15.75
CA GLY A 72 -1.40 -11.04 16.47
C GLY A 72 -1.43 -12.30 15.58
N SER A 73 -1.22 -12.16 14.26
CA SER A 73 -1.12 -13.29 13.34
C SER A 73 0.33 -13.71 13.10
N ARG A 74 0.54 -14.98 12.75
CA ARG A 74 1.82 -15.48 12.21
C ARG A 74 1.85 -15.48 10.68
N VAL A 75 0.70 -15.25 10.05
CA VAL A 75 0.53 -15.27 8.60
C VAL A 75 0.59 -13.84 8.09
N VAL A 76 1.50 -13.59 7.15
CA VAL A 76 1.57 -12.33 6.42
C VAL A 76 0.95 -12.48 5.04
N LEU A 77 0.28 -11.43 4.59
CA LEU A 77 -0.35 -11.37 3.28
C LEU A 77 0.51 -10.52 2.37
N LYS A 78 0.71 -10.97 1.14
CA LYS A 78 1.65 -10.37 0.20
C LYS A 78 0.95 -10.08 -1.11
N SER A 79 1.26 -8.94 -1.71
CA SER A 79 0.80 -8.62 -3.07
C SER A 79 1.48 -9.46 -4.16
N GLY A 80 2.58 -10.14 -3.82
CA GLY A 80 3.57 -10.57 -4.79
C GLY A 80 4.38 -9.38 -5.32
N ARG A 81 5.33 -9.68 -6.21
CA ARG A 81 6.18 -8.66 -6.83
C ARG A 81 5.38 -7.83 -7.84
N ILE A 82 5.43 -6.53 -7.68
CA ILE A 82 4.79 -5.54 -8.54
C ILE A 82 5.84 -4.65 -9.19
N ASN A 83 5.60 -4.29 -10.45
CA ASN A 83 6.37 -3.28 -11.17
C ASN A 83 5.55 -2.00 -11.15
N VAL A 84 6.07 -0.98 -10.47
CA VAL A 84 5.44 0.33 -10.35
C VAL A 84 6.54 1.38 -10.41
N GLY A 85 6.26 2.50 -11.05
CA GLY A 85 7.16 3.62 -11.19
C GLY A 85 6.61 4.89 -10.55
N PRO A 86 7.45 5.93 -10.44
CA PRO A 86 7.03 7.23 -9.95
C PRO A 86 5.82 7.78 -10.74
N GLY A 87 4.88 8.45 -10.05
CA GLY A 87 3.66 8.98 -10.64
C GLY A 87 2.50 7.99 -10.72
N GLN A 88 2.77 6.68 -10.62
CA GLN A 88 1.72 5.66 -10.59
C GLN A 88 1.07 5.50 -9.22
N ALA A 89 -0.11 4.89 -9.21
CA ALA A 89 -0.83 4.55 -7.99
C ALA A 89 -1.13 3.05 -7.90
N ILE A 90 -1.18 2.55 -6.67
CA ILE A 90 -1.54 1.18 -6.33
C ILE A 90 -2.82 1.18 -5.51
N ARG A 91 -3.79 0.35 -5.87
CA ARG A 91 -4.90 -0.05 -5.00
C ARG A 91 -4.76 -1.52 -4.65
N TRP A 92 -4.81 -1.82 -3.36
CA TRP A 92 -4.75 -3.19 -2.86
C TRP A 92 -5.91 -3.47 -1.90
N THR A 93 -6.76 -4.42 -2.27
CA THR A 93 -7.81 -4.94 -1.38
C THR A 93 -7.31 -6.25 -0.78
N VAL A 94 -7.18 -6.27 0.54
CA VAL A 94 -6.56 -7.37 1.28
C VAL A 94 -7.64 -8.22 1.91
N HIS A 95 -7.61 -9.51 1.61
CA HIS A 95 -8.46 -10.53 2.21
C HIS A 95 -7.61 -11.56 2.97
N GLU A 96 -8.21 -12.23 3.96
CA GLU A 96 -7.58 -13.33 4.72
C GLU A 96 -7.01 -14.42 3.80
N ASN A 97 -7.73 -14.71 2.71
CA ASN A 97 -7.23 -15.57 1.65
C ASN A 97 -6.53 -14.72 0.59
N ALA A 98 -5.21 -14.87 0.49
CA ALA A 98 -4.40 -14.15 -0.50
C ALA A 98 -4.87 -14.39 -1.95
N GLY A 99 -5.44 -15.56 -2.26
CA GLY A 99 -5.92 -15.92 -3.60
C GLY A 99 -7.13 -15.12 -4.09
N ILE A 100 -7.82 -14.39 -3.21
CA ILE A 100 -8.92 -13.47 -3.57
C ILE A 100 -8.57 -12.00 -3.32
N SER A 101 -7.37 -11.71 -2.83
CA SER A 101 -6.88 -10.34 -2.73
C SER A 101 -6.68 -9.77 -4.14
N SER A 102 -6.98 -8.48 -4.33
CA SER A 102 -6.89 -7.84 -5.64
C SER A 102 -5.95 -6.65 -5.61
N LEU A 103 -5.10 -6.51 -6.63
CA LEU A 103 -4.21 -5.37 -6.80
C LEU A 103 -4.37 -4.75 -8.19
N THR A 104 -4.44 -3.42 -8.25
CA THR A 104 -4.50 -2.65 -9.49
C THR A 104 -3.46 -1.54 -9.48
N ILE A 105 -2.85 -1.29 -10.62
CA ILE A 105 -1.86 -0.23 -10.85
C ILE A 105 -2.35 0.62 -12.03
N TRP A 106 -2.28 1.94 -11.91
CA TRP A 106 -2.61 2.89 -12.98
C TRP A 106 -1.70 4.12 -12.94
#